data_AF-A0A1H4E6E1-F1
#
_entry.id   AF-A0A1H4E6E1-F1
#
_cell.length_a   1.000
_cell.length_b   1.000
_cell.length_c   1.000
_cell.angle_alpha   90.00
_cell.angle_beta   90.00
_cell.angle_gamma   90.00
#
_symmetry.space_group_name_H-M   'P 1'
#
loop_
_entity.id
_entity.type
_entity.pdbx_description
1 polymer ?
#
loop_
_entity_poly.entity_id
_entity_poly.type
_entity_poly.pdbx_seq_one_letter_code
_entity_poly.pdbx_strand_id
1 'polypeptide(L)'
;MSNKFKILSWIFLSSLLIFSCGSAIKIIAGIPKLNVYSQKEINKNIKKLTSEDNVIDVQPIKSLDAKTIKNFIYMSIPYRTYIFDKNDSLMCFNSETYCSISQLDSLNKSTIEENYKICNSSNLDTNIDEYLGSFSEIKKKIILPKGSNFDYFQYKILVFINTDIAKEELVDDWNYIYSSLNTNNAKTVFIRVWTDLNENWGLKQDAKAKFKVRKVKHSKGEYYMTIPKLPYKI
;
A
#
# COMPACT_ATOMS: atom_id res chain seq x y z
N MET A 1 -24.56 48.34 32.73
CA MET A 1 -23.80 47.21 32.13
C MET A 1 -23.84 47.36 30.62
N SER A 2 -22.69 47.65 30.03
CA SER A 2 -22.58 48.17 28.66
C SER A 2 -22.88 47.10 27.60
N ASN A 3 -23.75 47.45 26.64
CA ASN A 3 -24.08 46.67 25.44
C ASN A 3 -22.84 46.24 24.62
N LYS A 4 -21.67 46.84 24.88
CA LYS A 4 -20.40 46.51 24.24
C LYS A 4 -19.85 45.13 24.64
N PHE A 5 -20.17 44.62 25.84
CA PHE A 5 -19.70 43.29 26.28
C PHE A 5 -20.44 42.12 25.63
N LYS A 6 -21.72 42.29 25.26
CA LYS A 6 -22.49 41.26 24.55
C LYS A 6 -22.08 41.12 23.09
N ILE A 7 -21.67 42.21 22.44
CA ILE A 7 -21.23 42.22 21.04
C ILE A 7 -19.85 41.56 20.89
N LEU A 8 -18.91 41.77 21.83
CA LEU A 8 -17.63 41.09 21.82
C LEU A 8 -17.73 39.58 22.07
N SER A 9 -18.67 39.13 22.90
CA SER A 9 -18.94 37.70 23.13
C SER A 9 -19.47 36.99 21.88
N TRP A 10 -20.28 37.67 21.06
CA TRP A 10 -20.80 37.12 19.80
C TRP A 10 -19.73 37.07 18.69
N ILE A 11 -18.83 38.05 18.64
CA ILE A 11 -17.72 38.04 17.67
C ILE A 11 -16.73 36.89 18.00
N PHE A 12 -16.49 36.60 19.28
CA PHE A 12 -15.62 35.49 19.71
C PHE A 12 -16.26 34.10 19.52
N LEU A 13 -17.60 33.97 19.64
CA LEU A 13 -18.29 32.71 19.29
C LEU A 13 -18.38 32.49 17.77
N SER A 14 -18.39 33.56 16.97
CA SER A 14 -18.41 33.43 15.50
C SER A 14 -17.04 33.08 14.89
N SER A 15 -15.93 33.44 15.56
CA SER A 15 -14.57 33.09 15.12
C SER A 15 -14.16 31.65 15.50
N LEU A 16 -14.87 31.01 16.42
CA LEU A 16 -14.68 29.58 16.77
C LEU A 16 -15.42 28.61 15.84
N LEU A 17 -16.24 29.11 14.90
CA LEU A 17 -17.02 28.27 13.96
C LEU A 17 -16.44 28.21 12.53
N ILE A 18 -15.25 28.78 12.28
CA ILE A 18 -14.63 28.80 10.93
C ILE A 18 -13.57 27.70 10.74
N PHE A 19 -13.26 26.88 11.76
CA PHE A 19 -12.31 25.77 11.65
C PHE A 19 -12.95 24.41 11.32
N SER A 20 -14.03 24.39 10.54
CA SER A 20 -14.63 23.14 10.06
C SER A 20 -14.49 23.05 8.54
N CYS A 21 -13.82 21.98 8.09
CA CYS A 21 -13.68 21.46 6.71
C CYS A 21 -12.42 21.83 5.90
N GLY A 22 -11.33 22.32 6.53
CA GLY A 22 -10.02 22.41 5.87
C GLY A 22 -9.34 21.07 5.56
N SER A 23 -9.81 19.97 6.16
CA SER A 23 -9.15 18.65 6.09
C SER A 23 -9.59 17.78 4.90
N ALA A 24 -10.76 18.06 4.30
CA ALA A 24 -11.32 17.21 3.25
C ALA A 24 -10.80 17.54 1.83
N ILE A 25 -10.42 18.81 1.57
CA ILE A 25 -9.89 19.24 0.27
C ILE A 25 -8.48 18.66 0.03
N LYS A 26 -7.69 18.47 1.10
CA LYS A 26 -6.35 17.86 1.00
C LYS A 26 -6.39 16.38 0.55
N ILE A 27 -7.44 15.63 0.91
CA ILE A 27 -7.63 14.23 0.45
C ILE A 27 -7.95 14.20 -1.05
N ILE A 28 -8.71 15.17 -1.58
CA ILE A 28 -9.06 15.22 -3.01
C ILE A 28 -7.88 15.74 -3.86
N ALA A 29 -7.05 16.63 -3.33
CA ALA A 29 -5.87 17.16 -4.02
C ALA A 29 -4.65 16.20 -4.01
N GLY A 30 -4.60 15.25 -3.07
CA GLY A 30 -3.45 14.36 -2.87
C GLY A 30 -3.50 13.02 -3.62
N ILE A 31 -4.65 12.62 -4.16
CA ILE A 31 -4.80 11.28 -4.75
C ILE A 31 -4.07 11.21 -6.10
N PRO A 32 -3.11 10.27 -6.25
CA PRO A 32 -2.27 10.18 -7.43
C PRO A 32 -3.09 9.82 -8.67
N LYS A 33 -2.68 10.33 -9.83
CA LYS A 33 -3.13 9.80 -11.12
C LYS A 33 -2.15 8.71 -11.51
N LEU A 34 -2.67 7.53 -11.82
CA LEU A 34 -1.83 6.37 -12.14
C LEU A 34 -1.51 6.39 -13.63
N ASN A 35 -0.25 6.64 -13.98
CA ASN A 35 0.25 6.62 -15.34
C ASN A 35 0.46 5.17 -15.79
N VAL A 36 0.19 4.90 -17.06
CA VAL A 36 0.57 3.64 -17.71
C VAL A 36 1.97 3.78 -18.25
N TYR A 37 2.90 3.03 -17.69
CA TYR A 37 4.31 3.04 -18.04
C TYR A 37 4.65 1.99 -19.09
N SER A 38 5.69 2.27 -19.86
CA SER A 38 6.41 1.24 -20.61
C SER A 38 7.20 0.32 -19.66
N GLN A 39 7.53 -0.88 -20.13
CA GLN A 39 8.39 -1.80 -19.36
C GLN A 39 9.75 -1.18 -19.03
N LYS A 40 10.29 -0.34 -19.93
CA LYS A 40 11.57 0.34 -19.75
C LYS A 40 11.52 1.33 -18.59
N GLU A 41 10.42 2.07 -18.46
CA GLU A 41 10.22 3.02 -17.35
C GLU A 41 10.03 2.31 -16.02
N ILE A 42 9.27 1.21 -15.98
CA ILE A 42 9.15 0.38 -14.77
C ILE A 42 10.52 -0.14 -14.35
N ASN A 43 11.32 -0.68 -15.27
CA ASN A 43 12.68 -1.12 -14.97
C ASN A 43 13.58 0.03 -14.47
N LYS A 44 13.36 1.27 -14.93
CA LYS A 44 14.06 2.45 -14.41
C LYS A 44 13.61 2.81 -12.99
N ASN A 45 12.32 2.67 -12.68
CA ASN A 45 11.79 2.90 -11.33
C ASN A 45 12.32 1.86 -10.34
N ILE A 46 12.38 0.59 -10.74
CA ILE A 46 12.96 -0.50 -9.94
C ILE A 46 14.40 -0.15 -9.52
N LYS A 47 15.21 0.32 -10.46
CA LYS A 47 16.61 0.71 -10.22
C LYS A 47 16.80 1.92 -9.29
N LYS A 48 15.74 2.63 -8.92
CA LYS A 48 15.83 3.72 -7.92
C LYS A 48 16.01 3.19 -6.51
N LEU A 49 15.54 1.97 -6.24
CA LEU A 49 15.69 1.33 -4.94
C LEU A 49 16.97 0.49 -4.93
N THR A 50 17.59 0.41 -3.75
CA THR A 50 18.77 -0.44 -3.56
C THR A 50 18.41 -1.91 -3.78
N SER A 51 19.38 -2.64 -4.33
CA SER A 51 19.37 -4.10 -4.45
C SER A 51 20.14 -4.68 -3.27
N GLU A 52 19.52 -5.58 -2.53
CA GLU A 52 20.11 -6.31 -1.40
C GLU A 52 19.94 -7.81 -1.69
N ASP A 53 20.81 -8.65 -1.10
CA ASP A 53 20.82 -10.10 -1.39
C ASP A 53 19.51 -10.80 -1.01
N ASN A 54 18.80 -10.27 -0.01
CA ASN A 54 17.51 -10.80 0.45
C ASN A 54 16.30 -10.05 -0.11
N VAL A 55 16.47 -9.23 -1.15
CA VAL A 55 15.40 -8.46 -1.77
C VAL A 55 15.20 -8.91 -3.21
N ILE A 56 13.97 -9.28 -3.55
CA ILE A 56 13.59 -9.74 -4.88
C ILE A 56 12.53 -8.82 -5.45
N ASP A 57 12.83 -8.23 -6.60
CA ASP A 57 11.86 -7.47 -7.40
C ASP A 57 11.08 -8.39 -8.33
N VAL A 58 9.75 -8.32 -8.25
CA VAL A 58 8.84 -9.10 -9.07
C VAL A 58 7.79 -8.19 -9.69
N GLN A 59 7.21 -8.62 -10.80
CA GLN A 59 6.11 -7.93 -11.46
C GLN A 59 4.93 -8.87 -11.66
N PRO A 60 3.68 -8.36 -11.65
CA PRO A 60 2.52 -9.16 -11.99
C PRO A 60 2.62 -9.74 -13.42
N ILE A 61 2.03 -10.91 -13.65
CA ILE A 61 2.01 -11.56 -14.96
C ILE A 61 1.29 -10.70 -16.01
N LYS A 62 1.51 -10.97 -17.30
CA LYS A 62 0.92 -10.14 -18.39
C LYS A 62 -0.59 -10.32 -18.53
N SER A 63 -1.11 -11.51 -18.25
CA SER A 63 -2.49 -11.91 -18.51
C SER A 63 -3.40 -11.73 -17.28
N LEU A 64 -3.49 -10.51 -16.77
CA LEU A 64 -4.33 -10.19 -15.62
C LEU A 64 -5.67 -9.59 -16.04
N ASP A 65 -6.73 -10.01 -15.36
CA ASP A 65 -8.04 -9.37 -15.48
C ASP A 65 -8.06 -7.99 -14.79
N ALA A 66 -9.07 -7.19 -15.14
CA ALA A 66 -9.22 -5.83 -14.63
C ALA A 66 -9.45 -5.76 -13.10
N LYS A 67 -10.08 -6.77 -12.48
CA LYS A 67 -10.29 -6.83 -11.03
C LYS A 67 -8.93 -7.02 -10.35
N THR A 68 -8.14 -7.97 -10.82
CA THR A 68 -6.82 -8.28 -10.26
C THR A 68 -5.85 -7.10 -10.38
N ILE A 69 -5.81 -6.40 -11.52
CA ILE A 69 -5.00 -5.17 -11.68
C ILE A 69 -5.39 -4.12 -10.63
N LYS A 70 -6.69 -3.88 -10.43
CA LYS A 70 -7.17 -2.90 -9.45
C LYS A 70 -6.84 -3.31 -8.02
N ASN A 71 -6.95 -4.60 -7.70
CA ASN A 71 -6.59 -5.13 -6.38
C ASN A 71 -5.11 -4.88 -6.08
N PHE A 72 -4.20 -5.15 -7.02
CA PHE A 72 -2.78 -4.84 -6.84
C PHE A 72 -2.55 -3.37 -6.50
N ILE A 73 -3.21 -2.46 -7.20
CA ILE A 73 -3.10 -1.01 -6.95
C ILE A 73 -3.61 -0.64 -5.55
N TYR A 74 -4.70 -1.26 -5.07
CA TYR A 74 -5.21 -1.01 -3.72
C TYR A 74 -4.32 -1.57 -2.62
N MET A 75 -3.49 -2.57 -2.92
CA MET A 75 -2.52 -3.12 -1.99
C MET A 75 -1.25 -2.24 -1.90
N SER A 76 -0.95 -1.46 -2.93
CA SER A 76 0.23 -0.58 -3.00
C SER A 76 0.11 0.73 -2.23
N ILE A 77 -0.68 0.73 -1.15
CA ILE A 77 -0.75 1.86 -0.21
C ILE A 77 0.56 1.90 0.57
N PRO A 78 1.19 3.08 0.76
CA PRO A 78 2.47 3.21 1.43
C PRO A 78 2.46 2.55 2.82
N TYR A 79 3.62 2.03 3.22
CA TYR A 79 3.87 1.33 4.49
C TYR A 79 3.15 -0.01 4.68
N ARG A 80 2.19 -0.39 3.82
CA ARG A 80 1.54 -1.70 3.92
C ARG A 80 2.52 -2.81 3.55
N THR A 81 2.77 -3.68 4.52
CA THR A 81 3.61 -4.86 4.37
C THR A 81 2.86 -6.08 4.90
N TYR A 82 3.02 -7.21 4.22
CA TYR A 82 2.40 -8.47 4.59
C TYR A 82 3.49 -9.47 4.92
N ILE A 83 3.39 -10.12 6.07
CA ILE A 83 4.42 -11.06 6.54
C ILE A 83 3.85 -12.46 6.53
N PHE A 84 4.55 -13.38 5.88
CA PHE A 84 4.24 -14.80 5.88
C PHE A 84 5.33 -15.56 6.61
N ASP A 85 4.94 -16.58 7.37
CA ASP A 85 5.89 -17.49 8.02
C ASP A 85 6.48 -18.50 7.02
N LYS A 86 7.36 -19.36 7.52
CA LYS A 86 7.96 -20.46 6.75
C LYS A 86 6.91 -21.39 6.12
N ASN A 87 5.72 -21.49 6.70
CA ASN A 87 4.62 -22.34 6.25
C ASN A 87 3.61 -21.61 5.34
N ASP A 88 3.96 -20.42 4.82
CA ASP A 88 3.09 -19.57 3.98
C ASP A 88 1.83 -19.07 4.73
N SER A 89 1.84 -19.07 6.06
CA SER A 89 0.75 -18.54 6.89
C SER A 89 0.91 -17.05 7.12
N LEU A 90 -0.14 -16.26 6.87
CA LEU A 90 -0.13 -14.81 7.11
C LEU A 90 0.00 -14.52 8.60
N MET A 91 0.89 -13.60 8.93
CA MET A 91 1.17 -13.15 10.29
C MET A 91 0.60 -11.75 10.52
N CYS A 92 -0.05 -11.57 11.67
CA CYS A 92 -0.69 -10.34 12.11
C CYS A 92 0.07 -9.73 13.28
N PHE A 93 0.18 -8.40 13.28
CA PHE A 93 0.66 -7.61 14.42
C PHE A 93 -0.53 -6.94 15.10
N ASN A 94 -0.73 -7.17 16.40
CA ASN A 94 -1.89 -6.64 17.14
C ASN A 94 -3.25 -6.90 16.47
N SER A 95 -3.42 -8.10 15.90
CA SER A 95 -4.63 -8.48 15.14
C SER A 95 -4.85 -7.73 13.82
N GLU A 96 -3.86 -6.97 13.34
CA GLU A 96 -3.91 -6.32 12.03
C GLU A 96 -3.09 -7.12 11.00
N THR A 97 -3.63 -7.26 9.79
CA THR A 97 -3.04 -8.06 8.68
C THR A 97 -1.88 -7.39 7.96
N TYR A 98 -1.70 -6.08 8.19
CA TYR A 98 -0.60 -5.29 7.65
C TYR A 98 -0.11 -4.32 8.71
N CYS A 99 1.12 -3.83 8.54
CA CYS A 99 1.65 -2.78 9.40
C CYS A 99 1.41 -1.38 8.82
N SER A 100 0.96 -0.46 9.67
CA SER A 100 1.02 0.98 9.42
C SER A 100 2.38 1.52 9.83
N ILE A 101 2.67 2.78 9.46
CA ILE A 101 3.94 3.44 9.81
C ILE A 101 4.23 3.43 11.32
N SER A 102 3.22 3.63 12.16
CA SER A 102 3.34 3.62 13.62
C SER A 102 3.61 2.22 14.20
N GLN A 103 3.20 1.18 13.48
CA GLN A 103 3.48 -0.21 13.88
C GLN A 103 4.91 -0.60 13.50
N LEU A 104 5.39 -0.14 12.32
CA LEU A 104 6.79 -0.28 11.92
C LEU A 104 7.75 0.42 12.91
N ASP A 105 7.37 1.58 13.46
CA ASP A 105 8.16 2.29 14.49
C ASP A 105 8.37 1.43 15.75
N SER A 106 7.36 0.64 16.12
CA SER A 106 7.43 -0.25 17.29
C SER A 106 8.36 -1.45 17.01
N LEU A 107 8.46 -1.87 15.75
CA LEU A 107 9.29 -3.00 15.32
C LEU A 107 10.76 -2.64 15.15
N ASN A 108 11.09 -1.38 14.88
CA ASN A 108 12.47 -0.88 14.92
C ASN A 108 13.20 -1.18 16.24
N LYS A 109 12.47 -1.51 17.31
CA LYS A 109 13.02 -1.82 18.64
C LYS A 109 12.78 -3.27 19.08
N SER A 110 12.34 -4.15 18.19
CA SER A 110 11.96 -5.54 18.52
C SER A 110 12.07 -6.46 17.30
N THR A 111 11.59 -7.70 17.40
CA THR A 111 11.65 -8.69 16.31
C THR A 111 10.26 -9.09 15.81
N ILE A 112 10.20 -9.67 14.60
CA ILE A 112 8.97 -10.28 14.07
C ILE A 112 8.47 -11.39 15.00
N GLU A 113 9.39 -12.20 15.55
CA GLU A 113 9.07 -13.34 16.41
C GLU A 113 8.36 -12.94 17.71
N GLU A 114 8.77 -11.82 18.31
CA GLU A 114 8.21 -11.34 19.58
C GLU A 114 6.79 -10.74 19.42
N ASN A 115 6.48 -10.22 18.23
CA ASN A 115 5.33 -9.32 18.04
C ASN A 115 4.24 -9.87 17.12
N TYR A 116 4.60 -10.74 16.19
CA TYR A 116 3.66 -11.26 15.22
C TYR A 116 3.15 -12.64 15.61
N LYS A 117 1.87 -12.88 15.31
CA LYS A 117 1.22 -14.18 15.48
C LYS A 117 0.50 -14.54 14.20
N ILE A 118 0.25 -15.83 13.97
CA ILE A 118 -0.57 -16.26 12.83
C ILE A 118 -1.94 -15.57 12.92
N CYS A 119 -2.38 -14.96 11.82
CA CYS A 119 -3.69 -14.33 11.75
C CYS A 119 -4.79 -15.37 12.00
N ASN A 120 -5.80 -15.02 12.79
CA ASN A 120 -7.01 -15.83 12.90
C ASN A 120 -8.08 -15.31 11.90
N SER A 121 -9.07 -16.15 11.59
CA SER A 121 -10.16 -15.80 10.67
C SER A 121 -11.02 -14.63 11.14
N SER A 122 -11.04 -14.31 12.44
CA SER A 122 -11.77 -13.16 12.98
C SER A 122 -11.04 -11.82 12.84
N ASN A 123 -9.73 -11.84 12.61
CA ASN A 123 -8.85 -10.67 12.51
C ASN A 123 -8.43 -10.37 11.07
N LEU A 124 -8.85 -11.20 10.13
CA LEU A 124 -8.63 -10.97 8.71
C LEU A 124 -9.55 -9.84 8.25
N ASP A 125 -8.96 -8.74 7.80
CA ASP A 125 -9.71 -7.74 7.02
C ASP A 125 -10.27 -8.45 5.80
N THR A 126 -11.58 -8.70 5.82
CA THR A 126 -12.31 -9.43 4.76
C THR A 126 -12.03 -8.89 3.36
N ASN A 127 -11.67 -7.62 3.22
CA ASN A 127 -11.28 -7.06 1.93
C ASN A 127 -9.88 -7.54 1.51
N ILE A 128 -8.94 -7.63 2.44
CA ILE A 128 -7.55 -8.04 2.17
C ILE A 128 -7.47 -9.52 1.80
N ASP A 129 -8.24 -10.39 2.45
CA ASP A 129 -8.32 -11.81 2.06
C ASP A 129 -8.92 -11.99 0.65
N GLU A 130 -9.93 -11.17 0.30
CA GLU A 130 -10.49 -11.17 -1.06
C GLU A 130 -9.46 -10.71 -2.11
N TYR A 131 -8.46 -9.90 -1.73
CA TYR A 131 -7.48 -9.30 -2.63
C TYR A 131 -6.15 -10.08 -2.70
N LEU A 132 -5.56 -10.45 -1.56
CA LEU A 132 -4.28 -11.17 -1.49
C LEU A 132 -4.45 -12.64 -1.87
N GLY A 133 -5.45 -13.32 -1.31
CA GLY A 133 -5.45 -14.79 -1.23
C GLY A 133 -4.23 -15.32 -0.45
N SER A 134 -3.95 -16.62 -0.53
CA SER A 134 -2.74 -17.18 0.10
C SER A 134 -1.48 -16.75 -0.64
N PHE A 135 -0.31 -16.84 0.01
CA PHE A 135 0.97 -16.58 -0.66
C PHE A 135 1.16 -17.43 -1.94
N SER A 136 0.62 -18.65 -1.94
CA SER A 136 0.59 -19.51 -3.13
C SER A 136 -0.23 -18.91 -4.27
N GLU A 137 -1.40 -18.33 -3.98
CA GLU A 137 -2.22 -17.63 -4.98
C GLU A 137 -1.53 -16.38 -5.54
N ILE A 138 -0.76 -15.67 -4.70
CA ILE A 138 0.03 -14.52 -5.13
C ILE A 138 1.15 -14.97 -6.08
N LYS A 139 1.87 -16.05 -5.73
CA LYS A 139 2.94 -16.62 -6.57
C LYS A 139 2.46 -16.94 -7.99
N LYS A 140 1.19 -17.36 -8.17
CA LYS A 140 0.59 -17.63 -9.48
C LYS A 140 0.36 -16.37 -10.32
N LYS A 141 0.26 -15.20 -9.69
CA LYS A 141 -0.06 -13.90 -10.32
C LYS A 141 1.16 -13.01 -10.56
N ILE A 142 2.35 -13.43 -10.13
CA ILE A 142 3.61 -12.70 -10.30
C ILE A 142 4.63 -13.50 -11.10
N ILE A 143 5.57 -12.80 -11.73
CA ILE A 143 6.69 -13.37 -12.46
C ILE A 143 7.86 -13.47 -11.49
N LEU A 144 8.16 -14.69 -11.04
CA LEU A 144 9.31 -14.99 -10.20
C LEU A 144 10.57 -15.21 -11.07
N PRO A 145 11.76 -14.78 -10.61
CA PRO A 145 13.02 -15.21 -11.19
C PRO A 145 13.14 -16.74 -11.25
N LYS A 146 13.80 -17.25 -12.30
CA LYS A 146 14.00 -18.69 -12.45
C LYS A 146 14.81 -19.22 -11.26
N GLY A 147 14.30 -20.27 -10.60
CA GLY A 147 14.96 -20.90 -9.46
C GLY A 147 14.72 -20.22 -8.11
N SER A 148 13.82 -19.22 -8.02
CA SER A 148 13.39 -18.68 -6.73
C SER A 148 12.84 -19.80 -5.84
N ASN A 149 13.48 -20.00 -4.69
CA ASN A 149 13.04 -20.90 -3.64
C ASN A 149 12.91 -20.10 -2.34
N PHE A 150 11.72 -20.15 -1.72
CA PHE A 150 11.42 -19.40 -0.51
C PHE A 150 11.38 -20.27 0.77
N ASP A 151 11.60 -21.58 0.64
CA ASP A 151 11.38 -22.56 1.71
C ASP A 151 12.41 -22.45 2.85
N TYR A 152 13.57 -21.86 2.55
CA TYR A 152 14.64 -21.65 3.53
C TYR A 152 14.45 -20.40 4.39
N PHE A 153 13.52 -19.51 4.04
CA PHE A 153 13.28 -18.28 4.80
C PHE A 153 12.25 -18.53 5.90
N GLN A 154 12.57 -18.07 7.12
CA GLN A 154 11.64 -18.08 8.24
C GLN A 154 10.48 -17.10 8.01
N TYR A 155 10.77 -15.98 7.37
CA TYR A 155 9.80 -14.92 7.08
C TYR A 155 9.89 -14.46 5.62
N LYS A 156 8.74 -14.34 4.96
CA LYS A 156 8.60 -13.77 3.61
C LYS A 156 7.79 -12.50 3.73
N ILE A 157 8.41 -11.36 3.43
CA ILE A 157 7.80 -10.04 3.55
C ILE A 157 7.42 -9.58 2.15
N LEU A 158 6.12 -9.42 1.93
CA LEU A 158 5.57 -8.97 0.67
C LEU A 158 5.23 -7.48 0.75
N VAL A 159 5.79 -6.71 -0.17
CA VAL A 159 5.59 -5.25 -0.25
C VAL A 159 5.10 -4.90 -1.65
N PHE A 160 3.92 -4.30 -1.75
CA PHE A 160 3.38 -3.85 -3.03
C PHE A 160 3.80 -2.41 -3.29
N ILE A 161 4.50 -2.18 -4.39
CA ILE A 161 5.10 -0.90 -4.73
C ILE A 161 4.40 -0.32 -5.94
N ASN A 162 4.05 0.96 -5.88
CA ASN A 162 3.56 1.73 -7.01
C ASN A 162 4.19 3.12 -6.97
N THR A 163 4.85 3.50 -8.07
CA THR A 163 5.63 4.73 -8.16
C THR A 163 4.74 5.97 -8.05
N ASP A 164 3.56 5.95 -8.68
CA ASP A 164 2.63 7.09 -8.60
C ASP A 164 2.02 7.25 -7.21
N ILE A 165 1.84 6.15 -6.47
CA ILE A 165 1.31 6.19 -5.10
C ILE A 165 2.37 6.67 -4.11
N ALA A 166 3.58 6.14 -4.17
CA ALA A 166 4.69 6.55 -3.30
C ALA A 166 5.24 7.95 -3.66
N LYS A 167 5.06 8.39 -4.91
CA LYS A 167 5.54 9.69 -5.43
C LYS A 167 7.05 9.87 -5.19
N GLU A 168 7.43 10.95 -4.50
CA GLU A 168 8.82 11.31 -4.21
C GLU A 168 9.36 10.56 -2.99
N GLU A 169 8.49 9.95 -2.18
CA GLU A 169 8.84 9.25 -0.94
C GLU A 169 9.23 7.78 -1.17
N LEU A 170 9.25 7.29 -2.41
CA LEU A 170 9.47 5.87 -2.74
C LEU A 170 10.72 5.28 -2.08
N VAL A 171 11.83 6.02 -2.10
CA VAL A 171 13.10 5.58 -1.53
C VAL A 171 13.03 5.57 0.01
N ASP A 172 12.46 6.61 0.59
CA ASP A 172 12.36 6.78 2.04
C ASP A 172 11.39 5.77 2.66
N ASP A 173 10.22 5.58 2.03
CA ASP A 173 9.22 4.56 2.39
C ASP A 173 9.86 3.17 2.37
N TRP A 174 10.60 2.84 1.30
CA TRP A 174 11.29 1.56 1.19
C TRP A 174 12.35 1.37 2.26
N ASN A 175 13.25 2.36 2.41
CA ASN A 175 14.33 2.29 3.38
C ASN A 175 13.80 2.12 4.80
N TYR A 176 12.70 2.79 5.13
CA TYR A 176 12.04 2.67 6.41
C TYR A 176 11.40 1.29 6.63
N ILE A 177 10.71 0.74 5.63
CA ILE A 177 10.16 -0.63 5.68
C ILE A 177 11.29 -1.65 5.88
N TYR A 178 12.34 -1.53 5.07
CA TYR A 178 13.46 -2.46 5.09
C TYR A 178 14.20 -2.40 6.43
N SER A 179 14.57 -1.21 6.92
CA SER A 179 15.27 -1.07 8.20
C SER A 179 14.45 -1.60 9.38
N SER A 180 13.13 -1.38 9.37
CA SER A 180 12.23 -1.81 10.44
C SER A 180 12.04 -3.31 10.53
N LEU A 181 12.11 -4.02 9.40
CA LEU A 181 11.81 -5.45 9.34
C LEU A 181 13.02 -6.34 9.07
N ASN A 182 14.17 -5.74 8.70
CA ASN A 182 15.39 -6.48 8.41
C ASN A 182 16.24 -6.81 9.65
N THR A 183 15.61 -6.93 10.82
CA THR A 183 16.29 -7.11 12.11
C THR A 183 16.99 -8.47 12.25
N ASN A 184 16.66 -9.46 11.40
CA ASN A 184 17.28 -10.80 11.35
C ASN A 184 17.58 -11.25 9.90
N ASN A 185 18.47 -10.51 9.23
CA ASN A 185 18.80 -10.56 7.80
C ASN A 185 18.90 -11.98 7.18
N ALA A 186 19.45 -12.97 7.91
CA ALA A 186 19.67 -14.33 7.38
C ALA A 186 18.39 -15.19 7.23
N LYS A 187 17.26 -14.78 7.81
CA LYS A 187 16.04 -15.59 7.84
C LYS A 187 14.84 -14.95 7.15
N THR A 188 15.03 -13.78 6.57
CA THR A 188 13.95 -12.98 5.97
C THR A 188 14.24 -12.72 4.51
N VAL A 189 13.22 -12.86 3.66
CA VAL A 189 13.26 -12.41 2.27
C VAL A 189 12.19 -11.34 2.05
N PHE A 190 12.57 -10.26 1.37
CA PHE A 190 11.65 -9.23 0.91
C PHE A 190 11.30 -9.46 -0.55
N ILE A 191 10.01 -9.40 -0.86
CA ILE A 191 9.47 -9.55 -2.21
C ILE A 191 8.75 -8.25 -2.55
N ARG A 192 9.39 -7.42 -3.37
CA ARG A 192 8.84 -6.15 -3.86
C ARG A 192 8.04 -6.41 -5.12
N VAL A 193 6.71 -6.35 -5.02
CA VAL A 193 5.79 -6.52 -6.15
C VAL A 193 5.54 -5.16 -6.78
N TRP A 194 6.08 -4.92 -7.97
CA TRP A 194 5.90 -3.66 -8.69
C TRP A 194 4.59 -3.65 -9.47
N THR A 195 3.67 -2.81 -9.01
CA THR A 195 2.27 -2.74 -9.46
C THR A 195 1.96 -1.50 -10.30
N ASP A 196 3.00 -0.79 -10.74
CA ASP A 196 2.87 0.29 -11.72
C ASP A 196 2.05 -0.20 -12.92
N LEU A 197 1.10 0.61 -13.40
CA LEU A 197 0.28 0.22 -14.54
C LEU A 197 1.20 0.02 -15.75
N ASN A 198 1.16 -1.17 -16.34
CA ASN A 198 2.08 -1.56 -17.40
C ASN A 198 1.35 -1.68 -18.75
N GLU A 199 1.92 -1.11 -19.80
CA GLU A 199 1.42 -1.26 -21.16
C GLU A 199 1.30 -2.74 -21.62
N ASN A 200 2.12 -3.62 -21.04
CA ASN A 200 2.12 -5.05 -21.33
C ASN A 200 0.86 -5.77 -20.86
N TRP A 201 0.02 -5.12 -20.05
CA TRP A 201 -1.31 -5.60 -19.66
C TRP A 201 -2.40 -5.22 -20.68
N GLY A 202 -2.02 -4.75 -21.88
CA GLY A 202 -2.95 -4.25 -22.89
C GLY A 202 -3.44 -2.83 -22.62
N LEU A 203 -2.79 -2.11 -21.70
CA LEU A 203 -3.09 -0.72 -21.37
C LEU A 203 -2.40 0.25 -22.35
N LYS A 204 -3.04 1.36 -22.65
CA LYS A 204 -2.50 2.41 -23.52
C LYS A 204 -1.38 3.14 -22.78
N GLN A 205 -0.14 3.05 -23.28
CA GLN A 205 1.01 3.78 -22.75
C GLN A 205 0.70 5.28 -22.64
N ASP A 206 1.24 5.93 -21.60
CA ASP A 206 1.06 7.34 -21.24
C ASP A 206 -0.37 7.76 -20.87
N ALA A 207 -1.34 6.84 -20.99
CA ALA A 207 -2.68 7.07 -20.48
C ALA A 207 -2.67 7.06 -18.95
N LYS A 208 -3.75 7.59 -18.36
CA LYS A 208 -3.89 7.68 -16.90
C LYS A 208 -5.17 7.01 -16.43
N ALA A 209 -5.05 6.12 -15.44
CA ALA A 209 -6.19 5.69 -14.64
C ALA A 209 -6.42 6.71 -13.51
N LYS A 210 -7.68 7.03 -13.25
CA LYS A 210 -8.07 8.02 -12.23
C LYS A 210 -8.81 7.33 -11.11
N PHE A 211 -8.39 7.57 -9.88
CA PHE A 211 -9.23 7.26 -8.75
C PHE A 211 -10.48 8.14 -8.76
N LYS A 212 -11.60 7.55 -8.35
CA LYS A 212 -12.86 8.23 -8.05
C LYS A 212 -13.14 8.04 -6.58
N VAL A 213 -13.25 9.16 -5.87
CA VAL A 213 -13.60 9.21 -4.45
C VAL A 213 -15.09 9.49 -4.31
N ARG A 214 -15.76 8.76 -3.41
CA ARG A 214 -17.16 9.02 -3.06
C ARG A 214 -17.31 9.00 -1.55
N LYS A 215 -18.00 9.98 -0.97
CA LYS A 215 -18.36 9.98 0.45
C LYS A 215 -19.31 8.82 0.74
N VAL A 216 -19.07 8.07 1.81
CA VAL A 216 -20.00 7.02 2.27
C VAL A 216 -21.24 7.69 2.83
N LYS A 217 -22.43 7.26 2.37
CA LYS A 217 -23.71 7.83 2.83
C LYS A 217 -23.85 7.66 4.35
N HIS A 218 -24.34 8.69 5.01
CA HIS A 218 -24.53 8.73 6.48
C HIS A 218 -23.24 8.63 7.32
N SER A 219 -22.04 8.63 6.72
CA SER A 219 -20.78 8.71 7.47
C SER A 219 -20.38 10.16 7.75
N LYS A 220 -19.74 10.40 8.91
CA LYS A 220 -19.22 11.72 9.30
C LYS A 220 -17.86 12.06 8.67
N GLY A 221 -17.21 11.12 7.96
CA GLY A 221 -15.90 11.37 7.38
C GLY A 221 -15.33 10.25 6.53
N GLU A 222 -16.11 9.24 6.15
CA GLU A 222 -15.61 8.09 5.40
C GLU A 222 -15.77 8.30 3.90
N TYR A 223 -14.76 7.86 3.15
CA TYR A 223 -14.73 7.94 1.69
C TYR A 223 -14.31 6.60 1.11
N TYR A 224 -14.99 6.21 0.02
CA TYR A 224 -14.63 5.06 -0.79
C TYR A 224 -13.85 5.50 -2.02
N MET A 225 -12.72 4.87 -2.28
CA MET A 225 -11.90 5.09 -3.47
C MET A 225 -12.06 3.94 -4.46
N THR A 226 -12.23 4.27 -5.73
CA THR A 226 -12.38 3.29 -6.81
C THR A 226 -11.54 3.66 -8.01
N ILE A 227 -11.21 2.69 -8.84
CA ILE A 227 -10.66 2.90 -10.17
C ILE A 227 -11.75 2.41 -11.14
N PRO A 228 -12.63 3.29 -11.64
CA PRO A 228 -13.80 2.86 -12.40
C PRO A 228 -13.40 2.20 -13.71
N LYS A 229 -12.43 2.78 -14.44
CA LYS A 229 -12.00 2.31 -15.76
C LYS A 229 -10.48 2.28 -15.86
N LEU A 230 -9.95 1.19 -16.43
CA LEU A 230 -8.56 1.09 -16.87
C LEU A 230 -8.46 1.53 -18.34
N PRO A 231 -7.38 2.23 -18.73
CA PRO A 231 -7.23 2.78 -20.07
C PRO A 231 -6.66 1.74 -21.05
N TYR A 232 -7.46 0.76 -21.47
CA TYR A 232 -7.05 -0.24 -22.46
C TYR A 232 -6.73 0.37 -23.84
N LYS A 233 -5.83 -0.27 -24.58
CA LYS A 233 -5.60 0.00 -26.01
C LYS A 233 -6.94 -0.25 -26.75
N ILE A 234 -7.36 0.71 -27.57
CA ILE A 234 -8.52 0.58 -28.46
C ILE A 234 -8.01 0.06 -29.80
#